data_AF-A0A7Y4LJE1-F1
#
_entry.id   AF-A0A7Y4LJE1-F1
#
_cell.length_a   1.000
_cell.length_b   1.000
_cell.length_c   1.000
_cell.angle_alpha   90.00
_cell.angle_beta   90.00
_cell.angle_gamma   90.00
#
_symmetry.space_group_name_H-M   'P 1'
#
loop_
_entity.id
_entity.type
_entity.pdbx_description
1 polymer ?
#
loop_
_entity_poly.entity_id
_entity_poly.type
_entity_poly.pdbx_seq_one_letter_code
_entity_poly.pdbx_strand_id
1 'polypeptide(L)'
;MREREDLVEQDFADKGWDYRYFFLPNGGESRLTLRRLLLLVDGLDRDSSRFWADVNDTERFTKLELITMTIFNLFSEKAHPFMTAREDQKKQADFEARKQQILAAERMRTRALGME
;
A
#
# COMPACT_ATOMS: atom_id res chain seq x y z
N MET A 1 10.34 3.68 -3.89
CA MET A 1 11.29 3.61 -2.76
C MET A 1 10.83 4.46 -1.60
N ARG A 2 10.66 5.79 -1.78
CA ARG A 2 10.19 6.70 -0.71
C ARG A 2 8.87 6.29 -0.06
N GLU A 3 7.89 5.86 -0.85
CA GLU A 3 6.57 5.45 -0.35
C GLU A 3 6.64 4.28 0.65
N ARG A 4 7.57 3.33 0.47
CA ARG A 4 7.75 2.22 1.41
C ARG A 4 8.53 2.62 2.65
N GLU A 5 9.42 3.59 2.53
CA GLU A 5 10.12 4.18 3.67
C GLU A 5 9.11 4.86 4.60
N ASP A 6 8.16 5.62 4.03
CA ASP A 6 7.07 6.29 4.75
C ASP A 6 6.21 5.31 5.58
N LEU A 7 5.93 4.11 5.04
CA LEU A 7 5.15 3.08 5.73
C LEU A 7 5.89 2.46 6.93
N VAL A 8 7.21 2.25 6.79
CA VAL A 8 8.05 1.80 7.91
C VAL A 8 8.08 2.85 9.01
N GLU A 9 8.16 4.14 8.65
CA GLU A 9 8.12 5.21 9.66
C GLU A 9 6.84 5.16 10.48
N GLN A 10 5.70 5.00 9.81
CA GLN A 10 4.39 4.97 10.47
C GLN A 10 4.28 3.76 11.41
N ASP A 11 4.77 2.60 10.98
CA ASP A 11 4.79 1.40 11.83
C ASP A 11 5.70 1.57 13.06
N PHE A 12 6.80 2.29 12.94
CA PHE A 12 7.66 2.63 14.07
C PHE A 12 7.07 3.71 14.97
N ALA A 13 6.42 4.73 14.39
CA ALA A 13 5.72 5.77 15.14
C ALA A 13 4.61 5.18 16.02
N ASP A 14 3.85 4.20 15.51
CA ASP A 14 2.82 3.47 16.28
C ASP A 14 3.41 2.73 17.49
N LYS A 15 4.70 2.34 17.43
CA LYS A 15 5.45 1.72 18.53
C LYS A 15 6.16 2.75 19.41
N GLY A 16 6.01 4.05 19.13
CA GLY A 16 6.68 5.13 19.85
C GLY A 16 8.16 5.30 19.49
N TRP A 17 8.61 4.73 18.37
CA TRP A 17 9.98 4.85 17.90
C TRP A 17 10.10 5.95 16.85
N ASP A 18 10.79 7.03 17.17
CA ASP A 18 11.13 8.07 16.20
C ASP A 18 12.49 7.76 15.55
N TYR A 19 12.43 7.22 14.34
CA TYR A 19 13.63 6.90 13.58
C TYR A 19 14.19 8.13 12.82
N ARG A 20 13.44 9.25 12.71
CA ARG A 20 13.90 10.50 12.09
C ARG A 20 14.96 11.22 12.93
N TYR A 21 15.04 10.88 14.22
CA TYR A 21 16.09 11.35 15.12
C TYR A 21 17.50 11.04 14.61
N PHE A 22 17.64 10.03 13.73
CA PHE A 22 18.89 9.70 13.04
C PHE A 22 19.38 10.76 12.04
N PHE A 23 18.45 11.43 11.34
CA PHE A 23 18.80 12.45 10.34
C PHE A 23 19.00 13.84 10.97
N LEU A 24 18.71 13.99 12.26
CA LEU A 24 18.88 15.23 12.99
C LEU A 24 20.34 15.38 13.48
N PRO A 25 20.88 16.62 13.52
CA PRO A 25 22.25 16.89 13.96
C PRO A 25 22.57 16.40 15.39
N ASN A 26 21.54 16.27 16.24
CA ASN A 26 21.63 15.86 17.64
C ASN A 26 21.16 14.41 17.88
N GLY A 27 21.01 13.62 16.81
CA GLY A 27 20.75 12.18 16.92
C GLY A 27 21.89 11.50 17.68
N GLY A 28 21.58 10.85 18.81
CA GLY A 28 22.60 10.25 19.67
C GLY A 28 23.59 9.31 18.95
N GLU A 29 24.71 8.99 19.61
CA GLU A 29 25.87 8.30 19.03
C GLU A 29 25.56 6.97 18.31
N SER A 30 24.47 6.31 18.65
CA SER A 30 24.03 5.07 18.00
C SER A 30 23.30 5.37 16.67
N ARG A 31 24.09 5.64 15.62
CA ARG A 31 23.61 5.65 14.23
C ARG A 31 22.90 4.32 13.91
N LEU A 32 21.60 4.39 13.56
CA LEU A 32 20.82 3.21 13.17
C LEU A 32 21.35 2.68 11.82
N THR A 33 22.28 1.72 11.87
CA THR A 33 22.82 1.11 10.64
C THR A 33 21.70 0.40 9.87
N LEU A 34 21.82 0.29 8.54
CA LEU A 34 20.88 -0.47 7.70
C LEU A 34 20.61 -1.88 8.25
N ARG A 35 21.64 -2.54 8.79
CA ARG A 35 21.50 -3.86 9.43
C ARG A 35 20.55 -3.87 10.62
N ARG A 36 20.64 -2.85 11.49
CA ARG A 36 19.75 -2.70 12.65
C ARG A 36 18.33 -2.35 12.21
N LEU A 37 18.20 -1.49 11.19
CA LEU A 37 16.90 -1.18 10.59
C LEU A 37 16.22 -2.45 10.06
N LEU A 38 16.95 -3.28 9.32
CA LEU A 38 16.43 -4.56 8.80
C LEU A 38 15.99 -5.50 9.94
N LEU A 39 16.73 -5.57 11.05
CA LEU A 39 16.33 -6.35 12.22
C LEU A 39 15.05 -5.81 12.88
N LEU A 40 14.88 -4.49 12.95
CA LEU A 40 13.67 -3.87 13.51
C LEU A 40 12.46 -4.09 12.60
N VAL A 41 12.65 -3.97 11.29
CA VAL A 41 11.61 -4.23 10.29
C VAL A 41 11.20 -5.71 10.29
N ASP A 42 12.14 -6.64 10.43
CA ASP A 42 11.84 -8.07 10.52
C ASP A 42 11.05 -8.42 11.79
N GLY A 43 11.21 -7.65 12.86
CA GLY A 43 10.41 -7.74 14.07
C GLY A 43 9.01 -7.12 13.99
N LEU A 44 8.65 -6.47 12.88
CA LEU A 44 7.28 -5.98 12.67
C LEU A 44 6.32 -7.14 12.40
N ASP A 45 5.12 -7.07 12.96
CA ASP A 45 4.07 -8.07 12.76
C ASP A 45 3.71 -8.12 11.26
N ARG A 46 3.77 -9.31 10.66
CA ARG A 46 3.53 -9.51 9.22
C ARG A 46 2.09 -9.22 8.83
N ASP A 47 1.14 -9.36 9.76
CA ASP A 47 -0.28 -9.21 9.47
C ASP A 47 -0.77 -7.77 9.71
N SER A 48 -0.18 -7.06 10.68
CA SER A 48 -0.64 -5.73 11.09
C SER A 48 0.28 -4.58 10.68
N SER A 49 1.49 -4.86 10.19
CA SER A 49 2.43 -3.85 9.68
C SER A 49 1.97 -3.33 8.33
N ARG A 50 1.97 -2.00 8.17
CA ARG A 50 1.74 -1.35 6.87
C ARG A 50 2.84 -1.69 5.88
N PHE A 51 4.10 -1.74 6.34
CA PHE A 51 5.22 -2.11 5.50
C PHE A 51 5.06 -3.54 4.94
N TRP A 52 4.77 -4.52 5.79
CA TRP A 52 4.61 -5.90 5.31
C TRP A 52 3.35 -6.10 4.46
N ALA A 53 2.26 -5.40 4.77
CA ALA A 53 1.06 -5.39 3.94
C ALA A 53 1.33 -4.85 2.53
N ASP A 54 2.16 -3.80 2.38
CA ASP A 54 2.57 -3.30 1.07
C ASP A 54 3.53 -4.25 0.35
N VAL A 55 4.50 -4.82 1.07
CA VAL A 55 5.47 -5.77 0.49
C VAL A 55 4.77 -7.03 -0.02
N ASN A 56 3.77 -7.52 0.69
CA ASN A 56 3.04 -8.74 0.35
C ASN A 56 1.84 -8.50 -0.59
N ASP A 57 1.57 -7.24 -0.97
CA ASP A 57 0.35 -6.82 -1.71
C ASP A 57 -0.95 -7.29 -1.04
N THR A 58 -0.98 -7.28 0.30
CA THR A 58 -2.14 -7.68 1.12
C THR A 58 -2.81 -6.47 1.76
N GLU A 59 -4.11 -6.57 2.05
CA GLU A 59 -4.78 -5.57 2.88
C GLU A 59 -4.44 -5.76 4.36
N ARG A 60 -4.36 -4.64 5.08
CA ARG A 60 -4.07 -4.61 6.51
C ARG A 60 -5.37 -4.58 7.29
N PHE A 61 -5.72 -5.70 7.89
CA PHE A 61 -6.85 -5.77 8.81
C PHE A 61 -6.35 -6.26 10.17
N THR A 62 -6.79 -5.60 11.23
CA THR A 62 -6.68 -6.15 12.57
C THR A 62 -7.47 -7.46 12.66
N LYS A 63 -7.10 -8.33 13.61
CA LYS A 63 -7.84 -9.58 13.86
C LYS A 63 -9.33 -9.33 14.12
N LEU A 64 -9.66 -8.25 14.82
CA LEU A 64 -11.05 -7.89 15.12
C LEU A 64 -11.80 -7.44 13.86
N GLU A 65 -11.16 -6.66 12.99
CA GLU A 65 -11.74 -6.29 11.69
C GLU A 65 -11.99 -7.53 10.82
N LEU A 66 -11.01 -8.45 10.74
CA LEU A 66 -11.18 -9.71 10.00
C LEU A 66 -12.35 -10.54 10.53
N ILE A 67 -12.48 -10.67 11.85
CA ILE A 67 -13.61 -11.38 12.48
C ILE A 67 -14.93 -10.70 12.11
N THR A 68 -15.00 -9.37 12.19
CA THR A 68 -16.22 -8.61 11.91
C THR A 68 -16.61 -8.72 10.43
N MET A 69 -15.64 -8.66 9.52
CA MET A 69 -15.85 -8.85 8.08
C MET A 69 -16.28 -10.29 7.76
N THR A 70 -15.73 -11.28 8.46
CA THR A 70 -16.14 -12.68 8.31
C THR A 70 -17.59 -12.88 8.76
N ILE A 71 -17.98 -12.26 9.88
CA ILE A 71 -19.37 -12.26 10.36
C ILE A 71 -20.28 -11.60 9.32
N PHE A 72 -19.89 -10.46 8.77
CA PHE A 72 -20.65 -9.80 7.72
C PHE A 72 -20.86 -10.70 6.49
N ASN A 73 -19.80 -11.36 6.01
CA ASN A 73 -19.88 -12.28 4.87
C ASN A 73 -20.86 -13.43 5.14
N LEU A 74 -20.84 -13.97 6.37
CA LEU A 74 -21.72 -15.05 6.79
C LEU A 74 -23.21 -14.65 6.73
N PHE A 75 -23.54 -13.40 7.06
CA PHE A 75 -24.92 -12.92 7.09
C PHE A 75 -25.38 -12.28 5.77
N SER A 76 -24.47 -11.80 4.94
CA SER A 76 -24.80 -11.01 3.75
C SER A 76 -24.69 -11.80 2.45
N GLU A 77 -24.16 -13.03 2.48
CA GLU A 77 -23.85 -13.88 1.31
C GLU A 77 -22.98 -13.20 0.24
N LYS A 78 -22.41 -12.04 0.56
CA LYS A 78 -21.59 -11.18 -0.31
C LYS A 78 -20.28 -10.88 0.41
N ALA A 79 -19.20 -10.81 -0.35
CA ALA A 79 -17.91 -10.40 0.17
C ALA A 79 -17.97 -8.96 0.71
N HIS A 80 -17.30 -8.74 1.84
CA HIS A 80 -17.22 -7.43 2.48
C HIS A 80 -16.52 -6.45 1.53
N PRO A 81 -17.06 -5.23 1.30
CA PRO A 81 -16.49 -4.27 0.35
C PRO A 81 -15.00 -3.96 0.58
N PHE A 82 -14.58 -3.83 1.85
CA PHE A 82 -13.15 -3.66 2.15
C PHE A 82 -12.28 -4.85 1.77
N MET A 83 -12.78 -6.09 1.71
CA MET A 83 -11.96 -7.25 1.32
C MET A 83 -11.61 -7.25 -0.17
N THR A 84 -12.39 -6.56 -1.01
CA THR A 84 -12.17 -6.50 -2.46
C THR A 84 -11.70 -5.13 -2.93
N ALA A 85 -11.67 -4.12 -2.04
CA ALA A 85 -11.44 -2.73 -2.40
C ALA A 85 -10.12 -2.52 -3.15
N ARG A 86 -9.01 -3.11 -2.67
CA ARG A 86 -7.70 -2.96 -3.32
C ARG A 86 -7.63 -3.67 -4.68
N GLU A 87 -8.25 -4.85 -4.81
CA GLU A 87 -8.37 -5.53 -6.10
C GLU A 87 -9.23 -4.75 -7.09
N ASP A 88 -10.35 -4.21 -6.62
CA ASP A 88 -11.29 -3.44 -7.43
C ASP A 88 -10.66 -2.13 -7.91
N GLN A 89 -9.89 -1.45 -7.05
CA GLN A 89 -9.08 -0.29 -7.42
C GLN A 89 -8.04 -0.63 -8.49
N LYS A 90 -7.33 -1.76 -8.35
CA LYS A 90 -6.34 -2.22 -9.33
C LYS A 90 -7.01 -2.51 -10.68
N LYS A 91 -8.15 -3.20 -10.67
CA LYS A 91 -8.95 -3.47 -11.89
C LYS A 91 -9.47 -2.19 -12.54
N GLN A 92 -9.92 -1.21 -11.74
CA GLN A 92 -10.38 0.08 -12.25
C GLN A 92 -9.23 0.87 -12.89
N ALA A 93 -8.08 0.95 -12.23
CA ALA A 93 -6.89 1.61 -12.78
C ALA A 93 -6.44 0.97 -14.10
N ASP A 94 -6.43 -0.37 -14.17
CA ASP A 94 -6.09 -1.09 -15.40
C ASP A 94 -7.10 -0.82 -16.53
N PHE A 95 -8.39 -0.76 -16.20
CA PHE A 95 -9.44 -0.46 -17.17
C PHE A 95 -9.32 0.96 -17.71
N GLU A 96 -9.08 1.94 -16.83
CA GLU A 96 -8.86 3.33 -17.20
C GLU A 96 -7.62 3.51 -18.08
N ALA A 97 -6.51 2.84 -17.73
CA ALA A 97 -5.28 2.86 -18.52
C ALA A 97 -5.52 2.32 -19.94
N ARG A 98 -6.24 1.20 -20.08
CA ARG A 98 -6.61 0.63 -21.39
C ARG A 98 -7.52 1.56 -22.18
N LYS A 99 -8.52 2.15 -21.53
CA LYS A 99 -9.44 3.11 -22.15
C LYS A 99 -8.68 4.33 -22.69
N GLN A 100 -7.72 4.84 -21.93
CA GLN A 100 -6.88 5.97 -22.36
C GLN A 100 -6.00 5.60 -23.56
N GLN A 101 -5.43 4.40 -23.59
CA GLN A 101 -4.64 3.93 -24.74
C GLN A 101 -5.48 3.83 -26.02
N ILE A 102 -6.71 3.32 -25.91
CA ILE A 102 -7.64 3.22 -27.05
C ILE A 102 -8.01 4.61 -27.56
N LEU A 103 -8.39 5.52 -26.66
CA LEU A 103 -8.72 6.90 -27.03
C LEU A 103 -7.53 7.64 -27.66
N ALA A 104 -6.31 7.41 -27.17
CA ALA A 104 -5.10 7.98 -27.77
C ALA A 104 -4.84 7.42 -29.17
N ALA A 105 -5.02 6.11 -29.38
CA ALA A 105 -4.89 5.48 -30.68
C ALA A 105 -5.97 5.93 -31.69
N GLU A 106 -7.21 6.11 -31.23
CA GLU A 106 -8.30 6.65 -32.05
C GLU A 106 -8.03 8.09 -32.47
N ARG A 107 -7.56 8.95 -31.54
CA ARG A 107 -7.15 10.33 -31.87
C ARG A 107 -6.01 10.39 -32.90
N MET A 108 -5.07 9.45 -32.82
CA MET A 108 -3.98 9.36 -33.80
C MET A 108 -4.50 8.89 -35.17
N ARG A 109 -5.48 7.99 -35.20
CA ARG A 109 -6.11 7.50 -36.44
C ARG A 109 -6.98 8.57 -37.11
N THR A 110 -7.78 9.33 -36.35
CA THR A 110 -8.59 10.43 -36.92
C THR A 110 -7.73 11.54 -37.50
N ARG A 111 -6.62 11.88 -36.83
CA ARG A 111 -5.60 12.81 -37.37
C ARG A 111 -4.93 12.30 -38.64
N ALA A 112 -4.58 11.02 -38.70
CA ALA A 112 -3.97 10.41 -39.88
C ALA A 112 -4.93 10.31 -41.08
N LEU A 113 -6.24 10.20 -40.82
CA LEU A 113 -7.29 10.16 -41.85
C LEU A 113 -7.75 11.57 -42.30
N GLY A 114 -7.16 12.64 -41.77
CA GLY A 114 -7.47 14.02 -42.18
C GLY A 114 -8.90 14.47 -41.84
N MET A 115 -9.52 13.85 -40.84
CA MET A 115 -10.85 14.23 -40.34
C MET A 115 -10.74 15.14 -39.10
N GLU A 116 -10.03 16.26 -39.23
CA GLU A 116 -10.12 17.42 -38.31
C GLU A 116 -10.82 18.59 -39.03
#